data_AF-A0A9X6XUQ4-F1
#
_entry.id   AF-A0A9X6XUQ4-F1
#
_cell.length_a   1.000
_cell.length_b   1.000
_cell.length_c   1.000
_cell.angle_alpha   90.00
_cell.angle_beta   90.00
_cell.angle_gamma   90.00
#
_symmetry.space_group_name_H-M   'P 1'
#
loop_
_entity.id
_entity.type
_entity.pdbx_description
1 polymer ?
#
loop_
_entity_poly.entity_id
_entity_poly.type
_entity_poly.pdbx_seq_one_letter_code
_entity_poly.pdbx_strand_id
1 'polypeptide(L)'
;MSKEFKYSIEHINLSDMNTKLDLFMKMQEHNEGKTLEDSRFVANLNKAIAAELGWDKDGQERAHETGLYYDAGMVGLEPDFINFDGKFTVEMRDEMHKHVEEGKKLLEQAGVEPYIIEASEYHHRDFDGGGYGKEAKEKDIPQLARILRVTDSIKGFDNRGFSPLEALDDVKNPKWGNPYDAEIIDAYEKVHNRVKEQLSEKGITEPSLPEFKIVLEETYKVEIEKDKNNDKNNTIKLDKQPKTKKSTKKVENAAAPKKQKESSYQKLKKESIKKDTQIK
;
A
#
# COMPACT_ATOMS: atom_id res chain seq x y z
N MET A 1 -6.35 -30.81 16.03
CA MET A 1 -7.37 -30.11 15.21
C MET A 1 -6.65 -28.96 14.52
N SER A 2 -6.81 -28.78 13.22
CA SER A 2 -6.32 -27.56 12.55
C SER A 2 -7.09 -26.38 13.12
N LYS A 3 -6.38 -25.34 13.57
CA LYS A 3 -7.00 -24.09 14.03
C LYS A 3 -7.79 -23.50 12.86
N GLU A 4 -9.08 -23.26 13.06
CA GLU A 4 -9.92 -22.59 12.08
C GLU A 4 -9.79 -21.08 12.32
N PHE A 5 -9.36 -20.37 11.28
CA PHE A 5 -9.27 -18.91 11.32
C PHE A 5 -10.57 -18.31 10.78
N LYS A 6 -11.11 -17.32 11.47
CA LYS A 6 -12.35 -16.65 11.11
C LYS A 6 -12.18 -15.15 11.23
N TYR A 7 -12.69 -14.42 10.25
CA TYR A 7 -12.92 -12.99 10.39
C TYR A 7 -14.13 -12.78 11.30
N SER A 8 -14.01 -11.89 12.27
CA SER A 8 -15.14 -11.44 13.09
C SER A 8 -14.89 -10.03 13.56
N ILE A 9 -15.94 -9.23 13.70
CA ILE A 9 -15.88 -7.96 14.42
C ILE A 9 -16.72 -8.02 15.70
N GLU A 10 -17.21 -9.20 16.08
CA GLU A 10 -18.05 -9.38 17.28
C GLU A 10 -17.28 -9.13 18.57
N HIS A 11 -15.95 -9.32 18.56
CA HIS A 11 -15.07 -8.94 19.67
C HIS A 11 -14.83 -7.43 19.75
N ILE A 12 -15.27 -6.67 18.75
CA ILE A 12 -15.17 -5.22 18.70
C ILE A 12 -16.52 -4.64 19.07
N ASN A 13 -16.56 -3.86 20.15
CA ASN A 13 -17.77 -3.13 20.48
C ASN A 13 -17.96 -1.96 19.51
N LEU A 14 -18.70 -2.17 18.42
CA LEU A 14 -18.94 -1.15 17.39
C LEU A 14 -19.63 0.11 17.93
N SER A 15 -20.36 0.02 19.04
CA SER A 15 -20.94 1.20 19.70
C SER A 15 -19.88 2.16 20.23
N ASP A 16 -18.64 1.70 20.39
CA ASP A 16 -17.51 2.48 20.90
C ASP A 16 -16.64 3.02 19.76
N MET A 17 -17.00 2.74 18.49
CA MET A 17 -16.24 3.12 17.30
C MET A 17 -16.93 4.25 16.52
N ASN A 18 -17.16 5.39 17.19
CA ASN A 18 -17.98 6.48 16.61
C ASN A 18 -17.13 7.56 15.91
N THR A 19 -15.82 7.51 16.05
CA THR A 19 -14.90 8.50 15.50
C THR A 19 -13.69 7.85 14.85
N LYS A 20 -13.02 8.58 13.95
CA LYS A 20 -11.70 8.19 13.42
C LYS A 20 -10.69 7.91 14.52
N LEU A 21 -10.77 8.64 15.64
CA LEU A 21 -9.87 8.45 16.78
C LEU A 21 -10.11 7.10 17.46
N ASP A 22 -11.37 6.68 17.62
CA ASP A 22 -11.70 5.38 18.21
C ASP A 22 -11.16 4.24 17.35
N LEU A 23 -11.35 4.34 16.04
CA LEU A 23 -10.81 3.37 15.08
C LEU A 23 -9.27 3.35 15.12
N PHE A 24 -8.65 4.52 15.18
CA PHE A 24 -7.20 4.67 15.30
C PHE A 24 -6.65 3.99 16.56
N MET A 25 -7.31 4.18 17.71
CA MET A 25 -6.92 3.52 18.96
C MET A 25 -7.08 2.00 18.84
N LYS A 26 -8.12 1.51 18.16
CA LYS A 26 -8.27 0.07 17.91
C LYS A 26 -7.16 -0.49 17.01
N MET A 27 -6.76 0.24 15.97
CA MET A 27 -5.61 -0.14 15.16
C MET A 27 -4.29 -0.13 15.96
N GLN A 28 -4.16 0.75 16.95
CA GLN A 28 -3.00 0.82 17.86
C GLN A 28 -2.96 -0.34 18.86
N GLU A 29 -4.10 -0.81 19.34
CA GLU A 29 -4.18 -1.95 20.27
C GLU A 29 -4.00 -3.30 19.54
N HIS A 30 -4.42 -3.33 18.27
CA HIS A 30 -4.48 -4.55 17.48
C HIS A 30 -3.10 -5.06 17.04
N ASN A 31 -2.91 -6.39 17.15
CA ASN A 31 -1.67 -7.08 16.79
C ASN A 31 -0.42 -6.41 17.38
N GLU A 32 -0.46 -6.09 18.68
CA GLU A 32 0.61 -5.42 19.43
C GLU A 32 1.05 -4.08 18.81
N GLY A 33 0.11 -3.37 18.17
CA GLY A 33 0.35 -2.08 17.50
C GLY A 33 0.93 -2.17 16.10
N LYS A 34 1.23 -3.38 15.61
CA LYS A 34 1.79 -3.59 14.27
C LYS A 34 0.86 -3.08 13.18
N THR A 35 -0.46 -3.22 13.33
CA THR A 35 -1.42 -2.74 12.32
C THR A 35 -1.33 -1.24 12.09
N LEU A 36 -1.20 -0.46 13.17
CA LEU A 36 -0.99 0.97 13.05
C LEU A 36 0.40 1.31 12.50
N GLU A 37 1.45 0.59 12.90
CA GLU A 37 2.81 0.82 12.37
C GLU A 37 2.87 0.62 10.85
N ASP A 38 2.30 -0.48 10.37
CA ASP A 38 2.20 -0.80 8.95
C ASP A 38 1.42 0.29 8.19
N SER A 39 0.29 0.72 8.76
CA SER A 39 -0.53 1.78 8.17
C SER A 39 0.19 3.13 8.13
N ARG A 40 0.99 3.48 9.15
CA ARG A 40 1.80 4.70 9.15
C ARG A 40 2.87 4.68 8.07
N PHE A 41 3.52 3.54 7.85
CA PHE A 41 4.49 3.41 6.77
C PHE A 41 3.82 3.62 5.40
N VAL A 42 2.66 3.00 5.18
CA VAL A 42 1.87 3.19 3.95
C VAL A 42 1.41 4.65 3.80
N ALA A 43 0.93 5.28 4.86
CA ALA A 43 0.53 6.69 4.86
C ALA A 43 1.66 7.62 4.41
N ASN A 44 2.85 7.47 4.99
CA ASN A 44 4.02 8.27 4.64
C ASN A 44 4.44 8.04 3.18
N LEU A 45 4.41 6.79 2.73
CA LEU A 45 4.79 6.45 1.37
C LEU A 45 3.77 6.97 0.35
N ASN A 46 2.47 6.89 0.64
CA ASN A 46 1.41 7.47 -0.17
C ASN A 46 1.60 8.98 -0.34
N LYS A 47 1.90 9.69 0.76
CA LYS A 47 2.17 11.14 0.74
C LYS A 47 3.34 11.48 -0.17
N ALA A 48 4.43 10.71 -0.08
CA ALA A 48 5.61 10.89 -0.89
C ALA A 48 5.33 10.65 -2.38
N ILE A 49 4.60 9.58 -2.72
CA ILE A 49 4.18 9.28 -4.09
C ILE A 49 3.27 10.40 -4.63
N ALA A 50 2.29 10.85 -3.85
CA ALA A 50 1.41 11.96 -4.24
C ALA A 50 2.21 13.25 -4.53
N ALA A 51 3.25 13.54 -3.74
CA ALA A 51 4.13 14.67 -4.00
C ALA A 51 4.89 14.51 -5.33
N GLU A 52 5.43 13.33 -5.64
CA GLU A 52 6.13 13.05 -6.91
C GLU A 52 5.21 12.98 -8.14
N LEU A 53 3.91 12.76 -7.92
CA LEU A 53 2.84 12.93 -8.93
C LEU A 53 2.44 14.39 -9.13
N GLY A 54 2.98 15.32 -8.34
CA GLY A 54 2.69 16.76 -8.44
C GLY A 54 1.37 17.18 -7.80
N TRP A 55 0.83 16.41 -6.86
CA TRP A 55 -0.36 16.80 -6.11
C TRP A 55 -0.05 17.98 -5.17
N ASP A 56 -1.05 18.81 -4.90
CA ASP A 56 -0.97 19.87 -3.91
C ASP A 56 -0.94 19.32 -2.48
N LYS A 57 -0.78 20.20 -1.49
CA LYS A 57 -0.66 19.81 -0.07
C LYS A 57 -1.92 19.11 0.45
N ASP A 58 -3.09 19.57 0.03
CA ASP A 58 -4.36 18.95 0.41
C ASP A 58 -4.48 17.54 -0.19
N GLY A 59 -4.12 17.36 -1.46
CA GLY A 59 -4.06 16.06 -2.11
C GLY A 59 -3.05 15.11 -1.45
N GLN A 60 -1.88 15.62 -1.09
CA GLN A 60 -0.86 14.87 -0.35
C GLN A 60 -1.38 14.41 1.01
N GLU A 61 -2.11 15.26 1.74
CA GLU A 61 -2.69 14.89 3.03
C GLU A 61 -3.83 13.88 2.88
N ARG A 62 -4.67 14.02 1.85
CA ARG A 62 -5.67 12.98 1.52
C ARG A 62 -5.02 11.63 1.21
N ALA A 63 -3.89 11.61 0.49
CA ALA A 63 -3.14 10.39 0.23
C ALA A 63 -2.57 9.77 1.52
N HIS A 64 -2.06 10.61 2.41
CA HIS A 64 -1.57 10.23 3.73
C HIS A 64 -2.68 9.60 4.58
N GLU A 65 -3.80 10.31 4.79
CA GLU A 65 -4.94 9.78 5.55
C GLU A 65 -5.50 8.49 4.93
N THR A 66 -5.55 8.41 3.60
CA THR A 66 -5.97 7.18 2.92
C THR A 66 -5.07 6.01 3.31
N GLY A 67 -3.75 6.20 3.31
CA GLY A 67 -2.82 5.15 3.74
C GLY A 67 -2.87 4.82 5.23
N LEU A 68 -3.38 5.73 6.06
CA LEU A 68 -3.49 5.51 7.50
C LEU A 68 -4.66 4.60 7.86
N TYR A 69 -5.76 4.64 7.10
CA TYR A 69 -6.99 3.92 7.43
C TYR A 69 -7.35 2.83 6.41
N TYR A 70 -6.62 2.68 5.31
CA TYR A 70 -7.06 1.82 4.20
C TYR A 70 -7.38 0.38 4.62
N ASP A 71 -6.55 -0.16 5.52
CA ASP A 71 -6.55 -1.55 5.97
C ASP A 71 -7.16 -1.70 7.38
N ALA A 72 -7.96 -0.72 7.80
CA ALA A 72 -8.55 -0.71 9.14
C ALA A 72 -9.42 -1.96 9.40
N GLY A 73 -9.95 -2.60 8.36
CA GLY A 73 -10.66 -3.88 8.44
C GLY A 73 -9.87 -5.02 9.07
N MET A 74 -8.54 -4.95 9.09
CA MET A 74 -7.66 -5.96 9.67
C MET A 74 -7.92 -6.19 11.16
N VAL A 75 -8.50 -5.23 11.89
CA VAL A 75 -8.83 -5.37 13.31
C VAL A 75 -9.83 -6.50 13.60
N GLY A 76 -10.55 -6.96 12.57
CA GLY A 76 -11.45 -8.11 12.65
C GLY A 76 -10.78 -9.48 12.49
N LEU A 77 -9.44 -9.51 12.32
CA LEU A 77 -8.67 -10.74 12.21
C LEU A 77 -7.86 -10.95 13.50
N GLU A 78 -7.88 -12.16 14.03
CA GLU A 78 -7.05 -12.49 15.19
C GLU A 78 -5.54 -12.37 14.86
N PRO A 79 -4.69 -11.88 15.79
CA PRO A 79 -3.25 -11.78 15.59
C PRO A 79 -2.59 -13.08 15.10
N ASP A 80 -2.99 -14.23 15.64
CA ASP A 80 -2.49 -15.54 15.22
C ASP A 80 -2.82 -15.88 13.75
N PHE A 81 -3.89 -15.30 13.20
CA PHE A 81 -4.23 -15.47 11.78
C PHE A 81 -3.34 -14.60 10.90
N ILE A 82 -3.18 -13.34 11.28
CA ILE A 82 -2.35 -12.37 10.56
C ILE A 82 -0.89 -12.84 10.51
N ASN A 83 -0.41 -13.39 11.64
CA ASN A 83 0.96 -13.85 11.81
C ASN A 83 1.15 -15.33 11.39
N PHE A 84 0.17 -15.94 10.74
CA PHE A 84 0.28 -17.33 10.29
C PHE A 84 1.35 -17.47 9.19
N ASP A 85 2.34 -18.32 9.43
CA ASP A 85 3.52 -18.52 8.57
C ASP A 85 3.34 -19.64 7.52
N GLY A 86 2.23 -20.38 7.59
CA GLY A 86 1.90 -21.45 6.67
C GLY A 86 1.22 -20.98 5.37
N LYS A 87 1.00 -21.92 4.45
CA LYS A 87 0.20 -21.65 3.24
C LYS A 87 -1.27 -21.53 3.62
N PHE A 88 -1.88 -20.41 3.26
CA PHE A 88 -3.33 -20.23 3.41
C PHE A 88 -4.08 -21.23 2.53
N THR A 89 -5.08 -21.89 3.12
CA THR A 89 -6.09 -22.65 2.37
C THR A 89 -7.00 -21.68 1.61
N VAL A 90 -7.92 -22.20 0.80
CA VAL A 90 -8.89 -21.36 0.09
C VAL A 90 -9.79 -20.65 1.10
N GLU A 91 -10.26 -21.37 2.11
CA GLU A 91 -11.13 -20.86 3.17
C GLU A 91 -10.43 -19.77 3.98
N MET A 92 -9.14 -19.95 4.29
CA MET A 92 -8.36 -18.90 4.95
C MET A 92 -8.22 -17.65 4.07
N ARG A 93 -8.04 -17.79 2.75
CA ARG A 93 -8.02 -16.61 1.87
C ARG A 93 -9.37 -15.90 1.85
N ASP A 94 -10.46 -16.65 1.80
CA ASP A 94 -11.80 -16.09 1.81
C ASP A 94 -12.08 -15.32 3.12
N GLU A 95 -11.63 -15.85 4.27
CA GLU A 95 -11.72 -15.17 5.55
C GLU A 95 -10.82 -13.92 5.61
N MET A 96 -9.61 -13.99 5.06
CA MET A 96 -8.72 -12.83 4.94
C MET A 96 -9.36 -11.73 4.09
N HIS A 97 -9.96 -12.06 2.93
CA HIS A 97 -10.55 -11.07 2.01
C HIS A 97 -11.68 -10.24 2.64
N LYS A 98 -12.35 -10.77 3.68
CA LYS A 98 -13.40 -10.05 4.40
C LYS A 98 -12.94 -8.75 5.05
N HIS A 99 -11.63 -8.55 5.32
CA HIS A 99 -11.14 -7.26 5.83
C HIS A 99 -11.46 -6.10 4.89
N VAL A 100 -11.59 -6.35 3.58
CA VAL A 100 -11.98 -5.32 2.62
C VAL A 100 -13.47 -4.99 2.74
N GLU A 101 -14.32 -6.02 2.65
CA GLU A 101 -15.78 -5.86 2.59
C GLU A 101 -16.37 -5.42 3.95
N GLU A 102 -15.92 -6.03 5.04
CA GLU A 102 -16.36 -5.70 6.39
C GLU A 102 -15.63 -4.47 6.94
N GLY A 103 -14.38 -4.22 6.50
CA GLY A 103 -13.64 -3.02 6.86
C GLY A 103 -14.33 -1.73 6.41
N LYS A 104 -15.05 -1.76 5.29
CA LYS A 104 -15.93 -0.66 4.87
C LYS A 104 -16.91 -0.25 5.98
N LYS A 105 -17.56 -1.21 6.63
CA LYS A 105 -18.56 -0.94 7.67
C LYS A 105 -17.91 -0.26 8.88
N LEU A 106 -16.69 -0.67 9.25
CA LEU A 106 -15.92 -0.03 10.32
C LEU A 106 -15.57 1.41 9.97
N LEU A 107 -15.11 1.64 8.73
CA LEU A 107 -14.77 2.98 8.24
C LEU A 107 -16.00 3.90 8.19
N GLU A 108 -17.13 3.40 7.69
CA GLU A 108 -18.41 4.12 7.67
C GLU A 108 -18.90 4.46 9.08
N GLN A 109 -18.84 3.49 10.00
CA GLN A 109 -19.24 3.65 11.40
C GLN A 109 -18.38 4.69 12.13
N ALA A 110 -17.06 4.70 11.87
CA ALA A 110 -16.12 5.66 12.43
C ALA A 110 -16.19 7.05 11.80
N GLY A 111 -17.05 7.26 10.80
CA GLY A 111 -17.19 8.54 10.10
C GLY A 111 -15.97 8.91 9.24
N VAL A 112 -15.28 7.92 8.70
CA VAL A 112 -14.12 8.12 7.81
C VAL A 112 -14.58 8.67 6.46
N GLU A 113 -13.75 9.50 5.83
CA GLU A 113 -14.09 10.19 4.60
C GLU A 113 -14.41 9.23 3.44
N PRO A 114 -15.42 9.52 2.60
CA PRO A 114 -15.83 8.63 1.51
C PRO A 114 -14.72 8.25 0.51
N TYR A 115 -13.74 9.13 0.28
CA TYR A 115 -12.63 8.81 -0.62
C TYR A 115 -11.65 7.77 -0.05
N ILE A 116 -11.55 7.68 1.28
CA ILE A 116 -10.74 6.67 1.96
C ILE A 116 -11.48 5.35 1.88
N ILE A 117 -12.77 5.34 2.19
CA ILE A 117 -13.64 4.16 2.08
C ILE A 117 -13.60 3.61 0.64
N GLU A 118 -13.76 4.47 -0.36
CA GLU A 118 -13.67 4.07 -1.76
C GLU A 118 -12.29 3.48 -2.07
N ALA A 119 -11.20 4.13 -1.66
CA ALA A 119 -9.86 3.62 -1.91
C ALA A 119 -9.61 2.25 -1.24
N SER A 120 -10.12 2.05 -0.02
CA SER A 120 -10.09 0.77 0.70
C SER A 120 -10.82 -0.35 -0.05
N GLU A 121 -11.97 -0.09 -0.66
CA GLU A 121 -12.69 -1.16 -1.40
C GLU A 121 -11.92 -1.69 -2.63
N TYR A 122 -10.95 -0.91 -3.13
CA TYR A 122 -10.18 -1.21 -4.33
C TYR A 122 -8.70 -1.52 -4.08
N HIS A 123 -8.19 -1.46 -2.85
CA HIS A 123 -6.73 -1.48 -2.63
C HIS A 123 -6.03 -2.79 -3.02
N HIS A 124 -6.77 -3.91 -3.11
CA HIS A 124 -6.30 -5.21 -3.65
C HIS A 124 -6.64 -5.43 -5.12
N ARG A 125 -7.22 -4.44 -5.81
CA ARG A 125 -7.53 -4.51 -7.24
C ARG A 125 -6.26 -4.28 -8.06
N ASP A 126 -5.92 -5.23 -8.92
CA ASP A 126 -4.80 -5.11 -9.84
C ASP A 126 -5.15 -4.17 -11.00
N PHE A 127 -4.16 -3.45 -11.53
CA PHE A 127 -4.36 -2.46 -12.59
C PHE A 127 -4.89 -3.08 -13.90
N ASP A 128 -4.61 -4.34 -14.19
CA ASP A 128 -5.17 -5.08 -15.33
C ASP A 128 -6.58 -5.65 -15.08
N GLY A 129 -7.14 -5.43 -13.90
CA GLY A 129 -8.44 -5.94 -13.48
C GLY A 129 -8.40 -7.26 -12.68
N GLY A 130 -7.22 -7.84 -12.46
CA GLY A 130 -7.02 -8.98 -11.54
C GLY A 130 -7.21 -8.62 -10.06
N GLY A 131 -6.83 -9.48 -9.13
CA GLY A 131 -7.00 -9.23 -7.70
C GLY A 131 -8.46 -9.36 -7.20
N TYR A 132 -8.76 -8.81 -6.02
CA TYR A 132 -10.06 -8.95 -5.34
C TYR A 132 -10.57 -7.62 -4.75
N GLY A 133 -11.76 -7.66 -4.14
CA GLY A 133 -12.52 -6.47 -3.76
C GLY A 133 -13.38 -5.96 -4.92
N LYS A 134 -13.66 -4.67 -4.96
CA LYS A 134 -14.53 -4.09 -5.99
C LYS A 134 -13.93 -4.23 -7.40
N GLU A 135 -14.74 -4.61 -8.37
CA GLU A 135 -14.30 -4.78 -9.76
C GLU A 135 -14.08 -3.43 -10.45
N ALA A 136 -12.89 -3.27 -11.03
CA ALA A 136 -12.51 -2.15 -11.90
C ALA A 136 -11.22 -2.51 -12.62
N LYS A 137 -10.80 -1.71 -13.61
CA LYS A 137 -9.51 -1.86 -14.27
C LYS A 137 -8.93 -0.52 -14.65
N GLU A 138 -7.61 -0.49 -14.78
CA GLU A 138 -6.83 0.67 -15.22
C GLU A 138 -7.23 1.96 -14.49
N LYS A 139 -7.68 2.98 -15.22
CA LYS A 139 -8.04 4.29 -14.67
C LYS A 139 -9.48 4.36 -14.13
N ASP A 140 -10.27 3.30 -14.27
CA ASP A 140 -11.54 3.15 -13.54
C ASP A 140 -11.30 2.84 -12.06
N ILE A 141 -10.09 2.38 -11.71
CA ILE A 141 -9.64 2.25 -10.32
C ILE A 141 -9.26 3.65 -9.80
N PRO A 142 -9.81 4.09 -8.65
CA PRO A 142 -9.44 5.36 -8.03
C PRO A 142 -7.93 5.51 -7.89
N GLN A 143 -7.39 6.70 -8.17
CA GLN A 143 -5.93 6.90 -8.15
C GLN A 143 -5.34 6.63 -6.77
N LEU A 144 -6.06 6.98 -5.69
CA LEU A 144 -5.69 6.65 -4.32
C LEU A 144 -5.56 5.13 -4.09
N ALA A 145 -6.47 4.32 -4.65
CA ALA A 145 -6.38 2.86 -4.59
C ALA A 145 -5.20 2.31 -5.41
N ARG A 146 -4.90 2.91 -6.57
CA ARG A 146 -3.70 2.55 -7.35
C ARG A 146 -2.40 2.86 -6.61
N ILE A 147 -2.35 3.95 -5.85
CA ILE A 147 -1.24 4.26 -4.94
C ILE A 147 -1.16 3.18 -3.85
N LEU A 148 -2.29 2.91 -3.16
CA LEU A 148 -2.35 1.89 -2.11
C LEU A 148 -1.90 0.51 -2.58
N ARG A 149 -2.29 0.09 -3.78
CA ARG A 149 -1.91 -1.21 -4.34
C ARG A 149 -0.40 -1.38 -4.42
N VAL A 150 0.34 -0.31 -4.74
CA VAL A 150 1.81 -0.31 -4.78
C VAL A 150 2.40 -0.29 -3.37
N THR A 151 1.93 0.61 -2.50
CA THR A 151 2.48 0.78 -1.15
C THR A 151 2.18 -0.40 -0.23
N ASP A 152 1.02 -1.04 -0.37
CA ASP A 152 0.63 -2.25 0.37
C ASP A 152 1.53 -3.45 0.01
N SER A 153 1.85 -3.60 -1.28
CA SER A 153 2.83 -4.60 -1.73
C SER A 153 4.23 -4.34 -1.16
N ILE A 154 4.64 -3.08 -1.07
CA ILE A 154 5.94 -2.69 -0.49
C ILE A 154 5.95 -2.98 1.02
N LYS A 155 4.89 -2.66 1.75
CA LYS A 155 4.68 -3.09 3.16
C LYS A 155 4.80 -4.61 3.29
N GLY A 156 4.16 -5.37 2.41
CA GLY A 156 4.25 -6.83 2.43
C GLY A 156 5.64 -7.38 2.12
N PHE A 157 6.43 -6.68 1.30
CA PHE A 157 7.83 -7.00 1.04
C PHE A 157 8.71 -6.73 2.26
N ASP A 158 8.48 -5.61 2.93
CA ASP A 158 9.12 -5.24 4.18
C ASP A 158 8.90 -6.30 5.29
N ASN A 159 7.64 -6.72 5.48
CA ASN A 159 7.27 -7.76 6.45
C ASN A 159 7.96 -9.13 6.22
N ARG A 160 8.57 -9.36 5.04
CA ARG A 160 9.31 -10.60 4.70
C ARG A 160 10.82 -10.46 4.89
N GLY A 161 11.31 -9.34 5.42
CA GLY A 161 12.71 -9.11 5.76
C GLY A 161 13.62 -8.83 4.55
N PHE A 162 13.04 -8.39 3.43
CA PHE A 162 13.83 -7.94 2.29
C PHE A 162 14.32 -6.51 2.50
N SER A 163 15.38 -6.12 1.78
CA SER A 163 15.90 -4.76 1.87
C SER A 163 14.87 -3.77 1.31
N PRO A 164 14.65 -2.60 1.96
CA PRO A 164 13.78 -1.56 1.39
C PRO A 164 14.28 -1.09 0.02
N LEU A 165 15.58 -1.27 -0.29
CA LEU A 165 16.15 -0.94 -1.59
C LEU A 165 15.78 -1.94 -2.70
N GLU A 166 15.39 -3.17 -2.36
CA GLU A 166 14.97 -4.20 -3.31
C GLU A 166 13.48 -4.10 -3.67
N ALA A 167 12.70 -3.32 -2.89
CA ALA A 167 11.26 -3.21 -3.08
C ALA A 167 10.90 -2.63 -4.45
N LEU A 168 11.69 -1.68 -4.96
CA LEU A 168 11.52 -1.11 -6.31
C LEU A 168 11.70 -2.17 -7.40
N ASP A 169 12.70 -3.03 -7.27
CA ASP A 169 12.96 -4.10 -8.24
C ASP A 169 11.84 -5.14 -8.24
N ASP A 170 11.22 -5.42 -7.09
CA ASP A 170 10.09 -6.36 -7.02
C ASP A 170 8.82 -5.79 -7.66
N VAL A 171 8.45 -4.53 -7.37
CA VAL A 171 7.25 -3.92 -7.99
C VAL A 171 7.42 -3.69 -9.50
N LYS A 172 8.65 -3.51 -9.98
CA LYS A 172 8.97 -3.43 -11.42
C LYS A 172 9.11 -4.79 -12.10
N ASN A 173 9.01 -5.89 -11.34
CA ASN A 173 9.29 -7.22 -11.87
C ASN A 173 8.17 -7.71 -12.80
N PRO A 174 8.44 -7.98 -14.09
CA PRO A 174 7.42 -8.40 -15.05
C PRO A 174 6.83 -9.78 -14.73
N LYS A 175 7.43 -10.56 -13.81
CA LYS A 175 6.87 -11.85 -13.36
C LYS A 175 5.47 -11.70 -12.73
N TRP A 176 5.14 -10.50 -12.25
CA TRP A 176 3.85 -10.20 -11.62
C TRP A 176 2.75 -9.84 -12.62
N GLY A 177 3.06 -9.72 -13.92
CA GLY A 177 2.10 -9.22 -14.91
C GLY A 177 2.02 -7.69 -14.87
N ASN A 178 0.81 -7.14 -14.79
CA ASN A 178 0.59 -5.69 -14.74
C ASN A 178 -0.33 -5.27 -13.56
N PRO A 179 0.01 -5.63 -12.31
CA PRO A 179 -0.85 -5.33 -11.15
C PRO A 179 -0.78 -3.87 -10.72
N TYR A 180 0.26 -3.15 -11.15
CA TYR A 180 0.54 -1.79 -10.72
C TYR A 180 0.44 -0.81 -11.89
N ASP A 181 -0.06 0.38 -11.60
CA ASP A 181 -0.06 1.47 -12.58
C ASP A 181 1.36 2.01 -12.78
N ALA A 182 1.85 1.99 -14.03
CA ALA A 182 3.19 2.48 -14.37
C ALA A 182 3.45 3.92 -13.92
N GLU A 183 2.43 4.80 -13.95
CA GLU A 183 2.56 6.18 -13.48
C GLU A 183 2.90 6.26 -11.98
N ILE A 184 2.34 5.33 -11.20
CA ILE A 184 2.57 5.24 -9.75
C ILE A 184 3.93 4.61 -9.47
N ILE A 185 4.35 3.60 -10.26
CA ILE A 185 5.69 3.03 -10.18
C ILE A 185 6.75 4.10 -10.47
N ASP A 186 6.57 4.89 -11.52
CA ASP A 186 7.51 5.98 -11.89
C ASP A 186 7.62 7.02 -10.77
N ALA A 187 6.50 7.35 -10.11
CA ALA A 187 6.51 8.24 -8.95
C ALA A 187 7.22 7.61 -7.75
N TYR A 188 6.96 6.33 -7.45
CA TYR A 188 7.66 5.61 -6.38
C TYR A 188 9.17 5.48 -6.67
N GLU A 189 9.59 5.28 -7.91
CA GLU A 189 11.01 5.25 -8.29
C GLU A 189 11.73 6.56 -7.94
N LYS A 190 11.07 7.71 -8.14
CA LYS A 190 11.61 9.01 -7.72
C LYS A 190 11.74 9.11 -6.20
N VAL A 191 10.70 8.70 -5.46
CA VAL A 191 10.73 8.63 -3.99
C VAL A 191 11.90 7.77 -3.52
N HIS A 192 11.97 6.54 -4.03
CA HIS A 192 12.99 5.56 -3.69
C HIS A 192 14.41 6.09 -3.95
N ASN A 193 14.64 6.69 -5.13
CA ASN A 193 15.96 7.23 -5.49
C ASN A 193 16.35 8.43 -4.62
N ARG A 194 15.41 9.32 -4.28
CA ARG A 194 15.68 10.46 -3.40
C ARG A 194 16.04 10.01 -1.99
N VAL A 195 15.30 9.05 -1.42
CA VAL A 195 15.60 8.49 -0.09
C VAL A 195 16.96 7.79 -0.09
N LYS A 196 17.26 7.02 -1.15
CA LYS A 196 18.56 6.35 -1.32
C LYS A 196 19.72 7.35 -1.42
N GLU A 197 19.54 8.46 -2.12
CA GLU A 197 20.55 9.53 -2.22
C GLU A 197 20.83 10.15 -0.84
N GLN A 198 19.78 10.52 -0.08
CA GLN A 198 19.94 11.06 1.28
C GLN A 198 20.59 10.07 2.25
N LEU A 199 20.26 8.78 2.15
CA LEU A 199 20.93 7.73 2.94
C LEU A 199 22.42 7.65 2.59
N SER A 200 22.75 7.71 1.29
CA SER A 200 24.15 7.69 0.84
C SER A 200 24.93 8.91 1.33
N GLU A 201 24.31 10.10 1.39
CA GLU A 201 24.93 11.31 1.96
C GLU A 201 25.22 11.16 3.45
N LYS A 202 24.40 10.38 4.17
CA LYS A 202 24.62 10.00 5.58
C LYS A 202 25.61 8.83 5.74
N GLY A 203 26.19 8.32 4.66
CA GLY A 203 27.12 7.19 4.67
C GLY A 203 26.45 5.81 4.83
N ILE A 204 25.12 5.74 4.63
CA ILE A 204 24.33 4.51 4.77
C ILE A 204 24.03 3.95 3.37
N THR A 205 24.68 2.85 3.00
CA THR A 205 24.49 2.21 1.68
C THR A 205 23.57 0.98 1.73
N GLU A 206 23.45 0.35 2.89
CA GLU A 206 22.60 -0.81 3.16
C GLU A 206 21.68 -0.48 4.35
N PRO A 207 20.65 0.36 4.13
CA PRO A 207 19.80 0.84 5.21
C PRO A 207 18.98 -0.29 5.80
N SER A 208 18.88 -0.32 7.13
CA SER A 208 17.80 -0.99 7.82
C SER A 208 16.46 -0.33 7.46
N LEU A 209 15.37 -1.06 7.64
CA LEU A 209 14.03 -0.54 7.44
C LEU A 209 13.76 0.73 8.29
N PRO A 210 14.05 0.78 9.60
CA PRO A 210 13.86 2.00 10.38
C PRO A 210 14.61 3.19 9.81
N GLU A 211 15.85 3.01 9.33
CA GLU A 211 16.62 4.10 8.69
C GLU A 211 15.94 4.59 7.41
N PHE A 212 15.45 3.67 6.58
CA PHE A 212 14.70 4.04 5.37
C PHE A 212 13.41 4.80 5.71
N LYS A 213 12.62 4.32 6.69
CA LYS A 213 11.39 4.98 7.15
C LYS A 213 11.67 6.39 7.68
N ILE A 214 12.71 6.56 8.49
CA ILE A 214 13.13 7.87 9.03
C ILE A 214 13.50 8.82 7.91
N VAL A 215 14.35 8.41 6.97
CA VAL A 215 14.77 9.29 5.87
C VAL A 215 13.62 9.57 4.90
N LEU A 216 12.74 8.61 4.63
CA LEU A 216 11.50 8.85 3.87
C LEU A 216 10.66 9.95 4.52
N GLU A 217 10.44 9.85 5.82
CA GLU A 217 9.72 10.86 6.58
C GLU A 217 10.43 12.21 6.53
N GLU A 218 11.74 12.29 6.80
CA GLU A 218 12.51 13.54 6.73
C GLU A 218 12.46 14.18 5.33
N THR A 219 12.54 13.37 4.28
CA THR A 219 12.54 13.83 2.88
C THR A 219 11.20 14.47 2.50
N TYR A 220 10.09 13.87 2.93
CA TYR A 220 8.74 14.26 2.50
C TYR A 220 7.95 14.99 3.60
N LYS A 221 8.55 15.22 4.78
CA LYS A 221 8.11 16.20 5.77
C LYS A 221 8.52 17.61 5.34
N VAL A 222 7.78 18.17 4.37
CA VAL A 222 7.75 19.63 4.18
C VAL A 222 6.52 20.17 4.92
N GLU A 223 6.79 20.56 6.17
CA GLU A 223 6.12 21.53 7.03
C GLU A 223 4.68 21.25 7.51
N ILE A 224 4.59 20.72 8.73
CA ILE A 224 3.59 21.20 9.70
C ILE A 224 4.16 22.52 10.28
N GLU A 225 4.35 23.56 9.46
CA GLU A 225 4.73 24.86 10.00
C GLU A 225 3.49 25.61 10.46
N LYS A 226 3.35 25.65 11.79
CA LYS A 226 2.86 26.79 12.56
C LYS A 226 1.54 27.39 12.04
N ASP A 227 0.45 26.84 12.52
CA ASP A 227 -0.76 27.62 12.78
C ASP A 227 -0.41 28.72 13.81
N LYS A 228 0.13 29.82 13.29
CA LYS A 228 0.06 31.13 13.91
C LYS A 228 -0.79 31.98 12.98
N ASN A 229 -2.05 32.12 13.38
CA ASN A 229 -2.88 33.30 13.13
C ASN A 229 -3.03 33.71 11.66
N ASN A 230 -4.21 33.49 11.08
CA ASN A 230 -5.32 34.45 11.19
C ASN A 230 -6.29 34.28 10.01
N ASP A 231 -7.52 33.90 10.35
CA ASP A 231 -8.76 34.49 9.86
C ASP A 231 -9.07 34.61 8.34
N LYS A 232 -10.21 33.97 8.05
CA LYS A 232 -11.39 34.50 7.33
C LYS A 232 -11.45 34.33 5.82
N ASN A 233 -12.52 33.61 5.46
CA ASN A 233 -13.30 33.71 4.23
C ASN A 233 -12.63 33.23 2.94
N ASN A 234 -13.01 32.03 2.46
CA ASN A 234 -13.86 32.00 1.28
C ASN A 234 -14.49 30.63 0.99
N THR A 235 -15.78 30.70 0.70
CA THR A 235 -16.66 29.67 0.16
C THR A 235 -16.10 29.04 -1.12
N ILE A 236 -15.86 27.73 -1.14
CA ILE A 236 -15.48 27.00 -2.37
C ILE A 236 -16.76 26.50 -3.05
N LYS A 237 -17.04 27.06 -4.23
CA LYS A 237 -17.96 26.50 -5.23
C LYS A 237 -17.26 25.33 -5.94
N LEU A 238 -17.89 24.17 -5.93
CA LEU A 238 -17.53 23.02 -6.77
C LEU A 238 -17.97 23.29 -8.22
N ASP A 239 -17.02 23.30 -9.17
CA ASP A 239 -17.37 22.96 -10.55
C ASP A 239 -16.16 22.51 -11.40
N LYS A 240 -16.32 21.30 -11.95
CA LYS A 240 -15.86 20.75 -13.25
C LYS A 240 -14.37 20.41 -13.51
N GLN A 241 -14.18 19.11 -13.72
CA GLN A 241 -13.04 18.46 -14.39
C GLN A 241 -12.71 19.05 -15.78
N PRO A 242 -11.43 19.15 -16.18
CA PRO A 242 -11.04 19.33 -17.57
C PRO A 242 -10.83 17.99 -18.29
N LYS A 243 -11.35 17.93 -19.52
CA LYS A 243 -11.24 16.80 -20.48
C LYS A 243 -9.86 16.74 -21.17
N THR A 244 -9.58 15.53 -21.62
CA THR A 244 -8.41 14.95 -22.32
C THR A 244 -7.84 15.70 -23.54
N LYS A 245 -6.55 15.47 -23.83
CA LYS A 245 -6.02 15.41 -25.21
C LYS A 245 -4.97 14.30 -25.40
N LYS A 246 -5.26 13.41 -26.36
CA LYS A 246 -4.37 12.38 -26.93
C LYS A 246 -3.25 13.01 -27.77
N SER A 247 -2.06 12.44 -27.70
CA SER A 247 -1.02 12.59 -28.74
C SER A 247 -0.26 11.27 -28.89
N THR A 248 -0.45 10.63 -30.04
CA THR A 248 0.28 9.46 -30.52
C THR A 248 1.68 9.83 -30.99
N LYS A 249 2.72 9.10 -30.57
CA LYS A 249 3.96 8.93 -31.37
C LYS A 249 4.52 7.52 -31.24
N LYS A 250 4.79 6.96 -32.42
CA LYS A 250 5.44 5.68 -32.75
C LYS A 250 6.90 5.67 -32.28
N VAL A 251 7.40 4.55 -31.78
CA VAL A 251 8.83 4.22 -31.77
C VAL A 251 9.02 2.72 -32.09
N GLU A 252 9.86 2.45 -33.08
CA GLU A 252 10.37 1.12 -33.44
C GLU A 252 11.82 0.95 -32.94
N ASN A 253 12.22 -0.33 -32.83
CA ASN A 253 13.56 -0.93 -32.82
C ASN A 253 14.28 -1.25 -31.49
N ALA A 254 14.12 -2.53 -31.11
CA ALA A 254 15.15 -3.59 -31.07
C ALA A 254 16.50 -3.36 -30.36
N ALA A 255 16.75 -4.19 -29.34
CA ALA A 255 18.08 -4.67 -28.97
C ALA A 255 18.02 -6.11 -28.39
N ALA A 256 19.00 -6.94 -28.77
CA ALA A 256 19.12 -8.37 -28.48
C ALA A 256 19.58 -8.68 -27.02
N PRO A 257 19.35 -9.90 -26.49
CA PRO A 257 19.44 -10.18 -25.06
C PRO A 257 20.88 -10.42 -24.58
N LYS A 258 21.26 -9.77 -23.46
CA LYS A 258 22.45 -10.13 -22.67
C LYS A 258 22.08 -11.19 -21.63
N LYS A 259 22.90 -12.24 -21.54
CA LYS A 259 22.75 -13.36 -20.60
C LYS A 259 22.70 -12.87 -19.13
N GLN A 260 21.56 -13.06 -18.47
CA GLN A 260 21.36 -12.82 -17.05
C GLN A 260 22.06 -13.89 -16.20
N LYS A 261 22.67 -13.49 -15.09
CA LYS A 261 23.05 -14.38 -13.99
C LYS A 261 21.81 -14.70 -13.15
N GLU A 262 21.70 -15.96 -12.75
CA GLU A 262 20.54 -16.53 -12.06
C GLU A 262 20.39 -15.97 -10.63
N SER A 263 19.20 -15.44 -10.29
CA SER A 263 18.94 -14.81 -8.98
C SER A 263 18.74 -15.85 -7.86
N SER A 264 18.88 -15.42 -6.59
CA SER A 264 18.66 -16.29 -5.41
C SER A 264 17.26 -16.90 -5.38
N TYR A 265 16.25 -16.15 -5.84
CA TYR A 265 14.87 -16.63 -6.01
C TYR A 265 14.75 -17.75 -7.06
N GLN A 266 15.50 -17.68 -8.16
CA GLN A 266 15.52 -18.74 -9.18
C GLN A 266 16.17 -20.03 -8.64
N LYS A 267 17.16 -19.92 -7.74
CA LYS A 267 17.72 -21.08 -7.02
C LYS A 267 16.70 -21.72 -6.07
N LEU A 268 16.00 -20.91 -5.27
CA LEU A 268 14.99 -21.38 -4.32
C LEU A 268 13.78 -22.03 -5.01
N LYS A 269 13.32 -21.47 -6.14
CA LYS A 269 12.20 -22.02 -6.93
C LYS A 269 12.57 -23.33 -7.65
N LYS A 270 13.83 -23.50 -8.07
CA LYS A 270 14.31 -24.79 -8.61
C LYS A 270 14.42 -25.86 -7.53
N GLU A 271 14.79 -25.49 -6.31
CA GLU A 271 14.83 -26.40 -5.17
C GLU A 271 13.43 -26.85 -4.73
N SER A 272 12.43 -25.96 -4.81
CA SER A 272 11.03 -26.35 -4.53
C SER A 272 10.45 -27.26 -5.63
N ILE A 273 10.69 -26.96 -6.90
CA ILE A 273 10.19 -27.78 -8.04
C ILE A 273 10.84 -29.17 -8.05
N LYS A 274 12.13 -29.29 -7.68
CA LYS A 274 12.80 -30.60 -7.56
C LYS A 274 12.26 -31.47 -6.44
N LYS A 275 11.76 -30.88 -5.35
CA LYS A 275 11.12 -31.62 -4.26
C LYS A 275 9.74 -32.14 -4.67
N ASP A 276 9.00 -31.37 -5.47
CA ASP A 276 7.68 -31.78 -5.99
C ASP A 276 7.76 -32.92 -7.04
N THR A 277 8.92 -33.11 -7.69
CA THR A 277 9.10 -34.21 -8.68
C THR A 277 9.60 -35.53 -8.07
N GLN A 278 10.00 -35.54 -6.80
CA GLN A 278 10.42 -36.77 -6.09
C GLN A 278 9.30 -37.41 -5.24
N ILE A 279 8.10 -36.85 -5.27
CA ILE A 279 6.90 -37.42 -4.63
C ILE A 279 5.89 -37.77 -5.73
N LYS A 280 6.25 -38.73 -6.59
CA LYS A 280 5.32 -39.53 -7.40
C LYS A 280 5.88 -40.93 -7.54
#